data_AF-A0AAD8C6C5-F1
#
_entry.id   AF-A0AAD8C6C5-F1
#
_cell.length_a   1.000
_cell.length_b   1.000
_cell.length_c   1.000
_cell.angle_alpha   90.00
_cell.angle_beta   90.00
_cell.angle_gamma   90.00
#
_symmetry.space_group_name_H-M   'P 1'
#
loop_
_entity.id
_entity.type
_entity.pdbx_description
1 polymer ?
#
loop_
_entity_poly.entity_id
_entity_poly.type
_entity_poly.pdbx_seq_one_letter_code
_entity_poly.pdbx_strand_id
1 'polypeptide(L)'
;VLFRMNILVVTLCFVMNRPYQFYYFVPLVSFWFLVIYLVMAIPPHVTAQSSEANPMLYLYMILKFVALIVVISLFYLSEVFFEKVFLTRPLKALFVTSDDSIHEWRFRWQLDRFSPVYGMLFAFGYKVLVRYKIIKDDGPGNLFSNTISWTLCALSLIGIGSYAVFSVLCSSKVQCNDVHSYLVFLPIISFILLRNVLGCLRTRYSSFFAWFGKISLELFISQYHIWMAADTHGVLVLIPSYPVLNVVITSFIFIVISHEINFISNTLCSYAVHQDIKILLRNIIVFIAVLLPLCYFNGLLGL
;
A
#
# COMPACT_ATOMS: atom_id res chain seq x y z
N VAL A 1 8.84 -6.64 -4.33
CA VAL A 1 7.79 -5.67 -3.95
C VAL A 1 8.39 -4.39 -3.37
N LEU A 2 9.03 -4.46 -2.18
CA LEU A 2 9.58 -3.28 -1.51
C LEU A 2 10.50 -2.44 -2.41
N PHE A 3 11.46 -3.05 -3.11
CA PHE A 3 12.36 -2.29 -4.00
C PHE A 3 11.60 -1.50 -5.08
N ARG A 4 10.70 -2.16 -5.83
CA ARG A 4 9.91 -1.52 -6.90
C ARG A 4 9.05 -0.37 -6.40
N MET A 5 8.45 -0.50 -5.22
CA MET A 5 7.63 0.56 -4.63
C MET A 5 8.47 1.77 -4.17
N ASN A 6 9.73 1.54 -3.80
CA ASN A 6 10.55 2.53 -3.13
C ASN A 6 11.58 3.23 -4.00
N ILE A 7 12.05 2.60 -5.08
CA ILE A 7 13.18 3.13 -5.87
C ILE A 7 12.94 4.57 -6.34
N LEU A 8 11.76 4.85 -6.90
CA LEU A 8 11.40 6.20 -7.34
C LEU A 8 11.42 7.21 -6.19
N VAL A 9 10.75 6.90 -5.08
CA VAL A 9 10.65 7.79 -3.92
C VAL A 9 12.02 8.04 -3.30
N VAL A 10 12.81 6.98 -3.10
CA VAL A 10 14.15 7.09 -2.53
C VAL A 10 15.04 7.96 -3.41
N THR A 11 15.02 7.77 -4.73
CA THR A 11 15.75 8.62 -5.68
C THR A 11 15.29 10.07 -5.61
N LEU A 12 13.98 10.34 -5.58
CA LEU A 12 13.46 11.70 -5.47
C LEU A 12 13.86 12.37 -4.15
N CYS A 13 13.79 11.65 -3.03
CA CYS A 13 14.22 12.14 -1.73
C CYS A 13 15.70 12.54 -1.73
N PHE A 14 16.56 11.74 -2.37
CA PHE A 14 17.99 12.05 -2.51
C PHE A 14 18.22 13.28 -3.40
N VAL A 15 17.59 13.33 -4.58
CA VAL A 15 17.78 14.43 -5.53
C VAL A 15 17.25 15.76 -4.98
N MET A 16 16.12 15.73 -4.28
CA MET A 16 15.46 16.94 -3.77
C MET A 16 15.88 17.29 -2.33
N ASN A 17 16.72 16.47 -1.70
CA ASN A 17 17.09 16.59 -0.29
C ASN A 17 15.86 16.74 0.64
N ARG A 18 14.87 15.86 0.47
CA ARG A 18 13.64 15.84 1.26
C ARG A 18 13.54 14.55 2.09
N PRO A 19 12.94 14.58 3.29
CA PRO A 19 12.80 13.40 4.12
C PRO A 19 11.89 12.36 3.43
N TYR A 20 12.13 11.08 3.69
CA TYR A 20 11.38 9.96 3.10
C TYR A 20 9.86 10.06 3.37
N GLN A 21 9.49 10.60 4.53
CA GLN A 21 8.11 10.86 4.92
C GLN A 21 7.37 11.87 4.03
N PHE A 22 8.07 12.70 3.26
CA PHE A 22 7.45 13.66 2.34
C PHE A 22 6.51 12.95 1.34
N TYR A 23 6.87 11.73 0.94
CA TYR A 23 6.04 10.87 0.08
C TYR A 23 5.27 9.82 0.90
N TYR A 24 4.59 10.23 1.97
CA TYR A 24 4.05 9.40 3.07
C TYR A 24 3.39 8.06 2.68
N PHE A 25 2.73 7.98 1.52
CA PHE A 25 2.04 6.78 1.05
C PHE A 25 2.99 5.59 0.88
N VAL A 26 4.17 5.79 0.29
CA VAL A 26 5.14 4.72 0.04
C VAL A 26 5.80 4.19 1.33
N PRO A 27 6.27 5.05 2.26
CA PRO A 27 6.64 4.64 3.62
C PRO A 27 5.55 3.83 4.33
N LEU A 28 4.29 4.27 4.24
CA LEU A 28 3.16 3.62 4.90
C LEU A 28 2.90 2.22 4.36
N VAL A 29 2.85 2.05 3.03
CA VAL A 29 2.68 0.74 2.38
C VAL A 29 3.87 -0.18 2.69
N SER A 30 5.09 0.35 2.68
CA SER A 30 6.30 -0.41 3.00
C SER A 30 6.31 -0.89 4.44
N PHE A 31 5.91 -0.03 5.38
CA PHE A 31 5.75 -0.37 6.79
C PHE A 31 4.73 -1.51 6.97
N TRP A 32 3.53 -1.38 6.42
CA TRP A 32 2.51 -2.42 6.58
C TRP A 32 2.88 -3.73 5.88
N PHE A 33 3.54 -3.66 4.73
CA PHE A 33 4.09 -4.85 4.07
C PHE A 33 5.10 -5.59 4.97
N LEU A 34 6.01 -4.85 5.60
CA LEU A 34 6.97 -5.43 6.56
C LEU A 34 6.27 -6.03 7.77
N VAL A 35 5.28 -5.34 8.36
CA VAL A 35 4.49 -5.86 9.49
C VAL A 35 3.79 -7.16 9.10
N ILE A 36 3.11 -7.21 7.96
CA ILE A 36 2.46 -8.44 7.46
C ILE A 36 3.49 -9.56 7.32
N TYR A 37 4.64 -9.28 6.68
CA TYR A 37 5.69 -10.26 6.47
C TYR A 37 6.24 -10.80 7.79
N LEU A 38 6.52 -9.92 8.76
CA LEU A 38 7.00 -10.30 10.09
C LEU A 38 5.99 -11.17 10.84
N VAL A 39 4.70 -10.81 10.84
CA VAL A 39 3.64 -11.61 11.50
C VAL A 39 3.54 -13.01 10.88
N MET A 40 3.71 -13.11 9.55
CA MET A 40 3.73 -14.41 8.86
C MET A 40 5.02 -15.20 9.12
N ALA A 41 6.16 -14.51 9.27
CA ALA A 41 7.47 -15.11 9.52
C ALA A 41 7.67 -15.58 10.98
N ILE A 42 6.93 -15.04 11.94
CA ILE A 42 6.99 -15.52 13.33
C ILE A 42 6.43 -16.97 13.39
N PRO A 43 7.13 -17.95 13.99
CA PRO A 43 6.58 -19.30 14.15
C PRO A 43 5.27 -19.32 14.97
N PRO A 44 4.32 -20.23 14.69
CA PRO A 44 4.39 -21.32 13.72
C PRO A 44 4.16 -20.85 12.27
N HIS A 45 4.91 -21.43 11.34
CA HIS A 45 4.71 -21.19 9.90
C HIS A 45 3.54 -22.03 9.39
N VAL A 46 2.47 -21.34 8.97
CA VAL A 46 1.27 -21.98 8.46
C VAL A 46 1.34 -21.97 6.93
N THR A 47 1.59 -23.14 6.37
CA THR A 47 1.58 -23.40 4.93
C THR A 47 0.40 -24.30 4.61
N ALA A 48 0.04 -24.39 3.33
CA ALA A 48 -1.03 -25.31 2.90
C ALA A 48 -0.71 -26.77 3.29
N GLN A 49 0.56 -27.18 3.22
CA GLN A 49 0.98 -28.53 3.59
C GLN A 49 0.94 -28.75 5.10
N SER A 50 1.38 -27.77 5.91
CA SER A 50 1.37 -27.94 7.37
C SER A 50 -0.05 -27.93 7.94
N SER A 51 -0.95 -27.10 7.39
CA SER A 51 -2.35 -27.05 7.83
C SER A 51 -3.16 -28.30 7.47
N GLU A 52 -2.75 -29.07 6.46
CA GLU A 52 -3.33 -30.39 6.17
C GLU A 52 -2.99 -31.42 7.23
N ALA A 53 -1.74 -31.41 7.72
CA ALA A 53 -1.32 -32.32 8.77
C ALA A 53 -1.93 -31.95 10.13
N ASN A 54 -2.08 -30.65 10.43
CA ASN A 54 -2.57 -30.17 11.72
C ASN A 54 -3.58 -29.01 11.56
N PRO A 55 -4.89 -29.28 11.59
CA PRO A 55 -5.94 -28.25 11.51
C PRO A 55 -5.88 -27.19 12.62
N MET A 56 -5.27 -27.52 13.77
CA MET A 56 -5.02 -26.55 14.87
C MET A 56 -4.20 -25.33 14.43
N LEU A 57 -3.44 -25.42 13.33
CA LEU A 57 -2.71 -24.28 12.75
C LEU A 57 -3.63 -23.14 12.30
N TYR A 58 -4.90 -23.40 11.99
CA TYR A 58 -5.87 -22.34 11.72
C TYR A 58 -6.15 -21.49 12.97
N LEU A 59 -6.20 -22.12 14.15
CA LEU A 59 -6.36 -21.39 15.41
C LEU A 59 -5.14 -20.49 15.67
N TYR A 60 -3.92 -20.99 15.42
CA TYR A 60 -2.71 -20.17 15.53
C TYR A 60 -2.70 -18.98 14.57
N MET A 61 -3.25 -19.12 13.36
CA MET A 61 -3.44 -17.98 12.44
C MET A 61 -4.39 -16.92 13.00
N ILE A 62 -5.52 -17.35 13.56
CA ILE A 62 -6.47 -16.44 14.20
C ILE A 62 -5.81 -15.74 15.39
N LEU A 63 -5.07 -16.47 16.22
CA LEU A 63 -4.32 -15.90 17.35
C LEU A 63 -3.29 -14.85 16.88
N LYS A 64 -2.59 -15.08 15.76
CA LYS A 64 -1.70 -14.08 15.17
C LYS A 64 -2.43 -12.81 14.76
N PHE A 65 -3.62 -12.93 14.16
CA PHE A 65 -4.42 -11.75 13.79
C PHE A 65 -4.93 -11.00 15.00
N VAL A 66 -5.41 -11.71 16.03
CA VAL A 66 -5.83 -11.11 17.30
C VAL A 66 -4.66 -10.38 17.97
N ALA A 67 -3.48 -11.03 18.04
CA ALA A 67 -2.28 -10.41 18.59
C ALA A 67 -1.88 -9.15 17.80
N LEU A 68 -1.95 -9.18 16.47
CA LEU A 68 -1.69 -8.01 15.63
C LEU A 68 -2.68 -6.87 15.91
N ILE A 69 -3.98 -7.16 16.02
CA ILE A 69 -5.01 -6.16 16.37
C ILE A 69 -4.75 -5.56 17.76
N VAL A 70 -4.37 -6.39 18.74
CA VAL A 70 -4.01 -5.92 20.09
C VAL A 70 -2.80 -4.99 20.03
N VAL A 71 -1.72 -5.38 19.33
CA VAL A 71 -0.53 -4.53 19.17
C VAL A 71 -0.88 -3.21 18.49
N ILE A 72 -1.64 -3.23 17.38
CA ILE A 72 -2.10 -2.01 16.70
C ILE A 72 -2.92 -1.14 17.66
N SER A 73 -3.82 -1.74 18.44
CA SER A 73 -4.65 -1.00 19.39
C SER A 73 -3.82 -0.39 20.51
N LEU A 74 -2.78 -1.07 21.00
CA LEU A 74 -1.85 -0.52 22.00
C LEU A 74 -1.06 0.67 21.45
N PHE A 75 -0.54 0.59 20.22
CA PHE A 75 0.13 1.71 19.54
C PHE A 75 -0.80 2.91 19.28
N TYR A 76 -2.07 2.64 19.00
CA TYR A 76 -3.08 3.68 18.86
C TYR A 76 -3.39 4.37 20.19
N LEU A 77 -3.71 3.60 21.23
CA LEU A 77 -4.08 4.10 22.55
C LEU A 77 -2.94 4.81 23.28
N SER A 78 -1.70 4.34 23.12
CA SER A 78 -0.53 4.92 23.78
C SER A 78 0.29 5.76 22.80
N GLU A 79 0.03 7.06 22.80
CA GLU A 79 0.83 8.03 22.04
C GLU A 79 2.31 8.02 22.45
N VAL A 80 2.58 8.02 23.76
CA VAL A 80 3.94 7.97 24.31
C VAL A 80 4.70 6.73 23.84
N PHE A 81 4.04 5.56 23.77
CA PHE A 81 4.68 4.34 23.29
C PHE A 81 4.98 4.42 21.79
N PHE A 82 4.04 4.94 21.00
CA PHE A 82 4.23 5.18 19.56
C PHE A 82 5.44 6.10 19.31
N GLU A 83 5.49 7.24 19.99
CA GLU A 83 6.59 8.19 19.88
C GLU A 83 7.93 7.56 20.25
N LYS A 84 8.01 6.85 21.39
CA LYS A 84 9.25 6.19 21.80
C LYS A 84 9.78 5.22 20.75
N VAL A 85 8.91 4.41 20.15
CA VAL A 85 9.33 3.43 19.13
C VAL A 85 9.86 4.13 17.87
N PHE A 86 9.12 5.10 17.34
CA PHE A 86 9.44 5.72 16.05
C PHE A 86 10.48 6.85 16.14
N LEU A 87 10.67 7.46 17.32
CA LEU A 87 11.75 8.43 17.57
C LEU A 87 13.10 7.76 17.89
N THR A 88 13.13 6.43 18.08
CA THR A 88 14.38 5.68 18.31
C THR A 88 15.14 5.48 16.99
N ARG A 89 16.47 5.68 16.98
CA ARG A 89 17.31 5.38 15.81
C ARG A 89 17.35 3.84 15.58
N PRO A 90 17.26 3.35 14.33
CA PRO A 90 17.33 4.06 13.05
C PRO A 90 15.97 4.54 12.51
N LEU A 91 14.85 4.18 13.14
CA LEU A 91 13.49 4.52 12.67
C LEU A 91 13.28 6.04 12.58
N LYS A 92 13.90 6.79 13.49
CA LYS A 92 13.91 8.27 13.45
C LYS A 92 14.29 8.80 12.06
N ALA A 93 15.35 8.27 11.46
CA ALA A 93 15.86 8.75 10.17
C ALA A 93 14.92 8.47 8.99
N LEU A 94 14.01 7.49 9.14
CA LEU A 94 13.08 7.09 8.08
C LEU A 94 11.71 7.75 8.22
N PHE A 95 11.24 7.92 9.45
CA PHE A 95 9.83 8.24 9.74
C PHE A 95 9.62 9.61 10.39
N VAL A 96 10.68 10.37 10.65
CA VAL A 96 10.58 11.71 11.25
C VAL A 96 10.89 12.77 10.20
N THR A 97 10.09 13.84 10.21
CA THR A 97 10.26 15.01 9.33
C THR A 97 11.47 15.84 9.75
N SER A 98 11.93 16.75 8.87
CA SER A 98 13.05 17.66 9.14
C SER A 98 12.85 18.52 10.40
N ASP A 99 11.60 18.74 10.81
CA ASP A 99 11.21 19.51 12.00
C ASP A 99 11.07 18.64 13.27
N ASP A 100 11.60 17.41 13.25
CA ASP A 100 11.49 16.42 14.31
C ASP A 100 10.03 16.05 14.70
N SER A 101 9.06 16.36 13.85
CA SER A 101 7.65 16.08 14.09
C SER A 101 7.24 14.69 13.58
N ILE A 102 6.50 13.95 14.42
CA ILE A 102 5.93 12.62 14.12
C ILE A 102 4.42 12.66 13.86
N HIS A 103 3.79 13.82 14.06
CA HIS A 103 2.34 13.98 13.96
C HIS A 103 1.78 13.49 12.62
N GLU A 104 2.41 13.85 11.50
CA GLU A 104 1.98 13.38 10.18
C GLU A 104 2.09 11.86 10.05
N TRP A 105 3.19 11.26 10.53
CA TRP A 105 3.33 9.80 10.50
C TRP A 105 2.23 9.10 11.30
N ARG A 106 2.02 9.55 12.54
CA ARG A 106 1.00 9.02 13.45
C ARG A 106 -0.40 9.17 12.87
N PHE A 107 -0.72 10.33 12.30
CA PHE A 107 -2.00 10.61 11.68
C PHE A 107 -2.28 9.65 10.51
N ARG A 108 -1.34 9.49 9.58
CA ARG A 108 -1.48 8.58 8.43
C ARG A 108 -1.54 7.12 8.85
N TRP A 109 -0.70 6.72 9.79
CA TRP A 109 -0.71 5.38 10.35
C TRP A 109 -2.03 5.05 11.04
N GLN A 110 -2.57 5.99 11.82
CA GLN A 110 -3.82 5.84 12.55
C GLN A 110 -5.00 5.63 11.60
N LEU A 111 -5.05 6.37 10.49
CA LEU A 111 -6.11 6.25 9.49
C LEU A 111 -6.21 4.83 8.90
N ASP A 112 -5.08 4.24 8.53
CA ASP A 112 -5.02 2.93 7.85
C ASP A 112 -4.78 1.73 8.79
N ARG A 113 -4.85 1.94 10.11
CA ARG A 113 -4.38 0.96 11.11
C ARG A 113 -4.96 -0.45 10.98
N PHE A 114 -6.20 -0.59 10.52
CA PHE A 114 -6.84 -1.91 10.35
C PHE A 114 -6.96 -2.35 8.89
N SER A 115 -6.65 -1.50 7.90
CA SER A 115 -6.71 -1.83 6.48
C SER A 115 -5.93 -3.12 6.12
N PRO A 116 -4.68 -3.34 6.61
CA PRO A 116 -3.94 -4.57 6.36
C PRO A 116 -4.63 -5.80 6.97
N VAL A 117 -5.17 -5.67 8.18
CA VAL A 117 -5.82 -6.77 8.90
C VAL A 117 -7.05 -7.25 8.14
N TYR A 118 -7.88 -6.34 7.62
CA TYR A 118 -9.03 -6.70 6.79
C TYR A 118 -8.62 -7.47 5.54
N GLY A 119 -7.53 -7.06 4.88
CA GLY A 119 -6.96 -7.78 3.74
C GLY A 119 -6.44 -9.18 4.11
N MET A 120 -5.75 -9.30 5.25
CA MET A 120 -5.24 -10.58 5.76
C MET A 120 -6.37 -11.54 6.13
N LEU A 121 -7.41 -11.05 6.80
CA LEU A 121 -8.61 -11.83 7.14
C LEU A 121 -9.33 -12.32 5.89
N PHE A 122 -9.50 -11.46 4.89
CA PHE A 122 -10.10 -11.83 3.62
C PHE A 122 -9.27 -12.92 2.92
N ALA A 123 -7.96 -12.73 2.80
CA ALA A 123 -7.06 -13.68 2.16
C ALA A 123 -7.06 -15.05 2.86
N PHE A 124 -7.06 -15.05 4.20
CA PHE A 124 -7.16 -16.26 5.00
C PHE A 124 -8.50 -16.95 4.80
N GLY A 125 -9.62 -16.21 4.90
CA GLY A 125 -10.96 -16.74 4.66
C GLY A 125 -11.11 -17.34 3.26
N TYR A 126 -10.61 -16.66 2.23
CA TYR A 126 -10.59 -17.19 0.87
C TYR A 126 -9.83 -18.52 0.78
N LYS A 127 -8.63 -18.63 1.36
CA LYS A 127 -7.86 -19.88 1.36
C LYS A 127 -8.58 -21.02 2.11
N VAL A 128 -9.24 -20.70 3.21
CA VAL A 128 -10.07 -21.66 3.97
C VAL A 128 -11.25 -22.14 3.12
N LEU A 129 -11.98 -21.23 2.46
CA LEU A 129 -13.12 -21.56 1.61
C LEU A 129 -12.73 -22.43 0.40
N VAL A 130 -11.57 -22.15 -0.21
CA VAL A 130 -11.00 -22.99 -1.28
C VAL A 130 -10.65 -24.38 -0.73
N ARG A 131 -10.04 -24.47 0.46
CA ARG A 131 -9.64 -25.75 1.07
C ARG A 131 -10.84 -26.66 1.36
N TYR A 132 -11.94 -26.09 1.85
CA TYR A 132 -13.19 -26.82 2.11
C TYR A 132 -14.04 -27.04 0.85
N LYS A 133 -13.53 -26.69 -0.34
CA LYS A 133 -14.21 -26.82 -1.64
C LYS A 133 -15.59 -26.14 -1.68
N ILE A 134 -15.78 -25.10 -0.87
CA ILE A 134 -16.98 -24.25 -0.89
C ILE A 134 -16.93 -23.33 -2.12
N ILE A 135 -15.73 -22.84 -2.42
CA ILE A 135 -15.43 -22.04 -3.61
C ILE A 135 -14.87 -22.95 -4.71
N LYS A 136 -15.34 -22.73 -5.95
CA LYS A 136 -14.78 -23.35 -7.16
C LYS A 136 -13.96 -22.31 -7.92
N ASP A 137 -12.64 -22.40 -7.80
CA ASP A 137 -11.70 -21.47 -8.45
C ASP A 137 -10.84 -22.17 -9.51
N ASP A 138 -11.45 -23.09 -10.25
CA ASP A 138 -10.84 -23.97 -11.24
C ASP A 138 -11.17 -23.59 -12.69
N GLY A 139 -12.15 -22.71 -12.91
CA GLY A 139 -12.57 -22.29 -14.24
C GLY A 139 -13.06 -20.83 -14.29
N PRO A 140 -13.49 -20.33 -15.46
CA PRO A 140 -13.89 -18.93 -15.66
C PRO A 140 -15.28 -18.57 -15.10
N GLY A 141 -15.98 -19.53 -14.51
CA GLY A 141 -17.34 -19.37 -13.99
C GLY A 141 -17.43 -18.50 -12.73
N ASN A 142 -18.62 -18.48 -12.14
CA ASN A 142 -18.86 -17.85 -10.85
C ASN A 142 -18.11 -18.61 -9.74
N LEU A 143 -17.58 -17.86 -8.77
CA LEU A 143 -16.79 -18.41 -7.66
C LEU A 143 -17.65 -19.25 -6.68
N PHE A 144 -18.91 -18.86 -6.54
CA PHE A 144 -19.95 -19.55 -5.76
C PHE A 144 -21.11 -19.99 -6.68
N SER A 145 -22.16 -20.57 -6.09
CA SER A 145 -23.41 -20.80 -6.82
C SER A 145 -23.95 -19.48 -7.40
N ASN A 146 -24.73 -19.56 -8.49
CA ASN A 146 -25.19 -18.37 -9.21
C ASN A 146 -25.98 -17.41 -8.29
N THR A 147 -26.89 -17.95 -7.47
CA THR A 147 -27.66 -17.16 -6.51
C THR A 147 -26.77 -16.44 -5.51
N ILE A 148 -25.82 -17.14 -4.89
CA ILE A 148 -24.89 -16.55 -3.91
C ILE A 148 -24.00 -15.50 -4.58
N SER A 149 -23.58 -15.73 -5.82
CA SER A 149 -22.70 -14.82 -6.53
C SER A 149 -23.38 -13.49 -6.85
N TRP A 150 -24.64 -13.53 -7.28
CA TRP A 150 -25.43 -12.32 -7.53
C TRP A 150 -25.80 -11.59 -6.23
N THR A 151 -26.12 -12.30 -5.15
CA THR A 151 -26.40 -11.65 -3.86
C THR A 151 -25.15 -10.98 -3.30
N LEU A 152 -23.98 -11.64 -3.36
CA LEU A 152 -22.71 -11.04 -2.96
C LEU A 152 -22.34 -9.83 -3.83
N CYS A 153 -22.61 -9.88 -5.14
CA CYS A 153 -22.41 -8.74 -6.03
C CYS A 153 -23.29 -7.55 -5.65
N ALA A 154 -24.58 -7.79 -5.39
CA ALA A 154 -25.51 -6.74 -4.95
C ALA A 154 -25.07 -6.14 -3.61
N LEU A 155 -24.71 -6.99 -2.64
CA LEU A 155 -24.20 -6.54 -1.34
C LEU A 155 -22.91 -5.74 -1.47
N SER A 156 -22.02 -6.12 -2.39
CA SER A 156 -20.79 -5.38 -2.66
C SER A 156 -21.05 -3.99 -3.24
N LEU A 157 -22.02 -3.86 -4.15
CA LEU A 157 -22.42 -2.55 -4.68
C LEU A 157 -23.01 -1.67 -3.56
N ILE A 158 -23.84 -2.26 -2.68
CA ILE A 158 -24.38 -1.57 -1.51
C ILE A 158 -23.24 -1.14 -0.56
N GLY A 159 -22.24 -1.99 -0.32
CA GLY A 159 -21.12 -1.67 0.55
C GLY A 159 -20.22 -0.54 0.03
N ILE A 160 -19.95 -0.51 -1.28
CA ILE A 160 -19.23 0.62 -1.91
C ILE A 160 -20.10 1.88 -1.86
N GLY A 161 -21.38 1.77 -2.21
CA GLY A 161 -22.33 2.88 -2.22
C GLY A 161 -22.53 3.50 -0.84
N SER A 162 -22.70 2.68 0.20
CA SER A 162 -22.88 3.15 1.57
C SER A 162 -21.66 3.88 2.11
N TYR A 163 -20.46 3.38 1.83
CA TYR A 163 -19.22 4.05 2.20
C TYR A 163 -19.02 5.36 1.43
N ALA A 164 -19.38 5.41 0.14
CA ALA A 164 -19.34 6.63 -0.65
C ALA A 164 -20.33 7.68 -0.12
N VAL A 165 -21.56 7.27 0.18
CA VAL A 165 -22.59 8.13 0.79
C VAL A 165 -22.10 8.65 2.16
N PHE A 166 -21.56 7.78 3.01
CA PHE A 166 -20.95 8.19 4.27
C PHE A 166 -19.84 9.23 4.05
N SER A 167 -18.95 9.00 3.08
CA SER A 167 -17.82 9.91 2.80
C SER A 167 -18.27 11.29 2.31
N VAL A 168 -19.39 11.38 1.59
CA VAL A 168 -19.93 12.64 1.07
C VAL A 168 -20.79 13.37 2.11
N LEU A 169 -21.59 12.64 2.89
CA LEU A 169 -22.51 13.22 3.87
C LEU A 169 -21.86 13.52 5.23
N CYS A 170 -20.63 13.07 5.47
CA CYS A 170 -19.98 13.26 6.75
C CYS A 170 -19.62 14.74 6.98
N SER A 171 -20.19 15.31 8.04
CA SER A 171 -20.19 16.76 8.29
C SER A 171 -18.83 17.36 8.67
N SER A 172 -17.96 16.59 9.33
CA SER A 172 -16.65 17.08 9.80
C SER A 172 -15.55 16.07 9.50
N LYS A 173 -14.52 16.53 8.78
CA LYS A 173 -13.33 15.74 8.41
C LYS A 173 -12.72 15.00 9.60
N VAL A 174 -12.69 15.61 10.79
CA VAL A 174 -12.15 15.01 12.01
C VAL A 174 -12.97 13.78 12.40
N GLN A 175 -14.29 13.91 12.51
CA GLN A 175 -15.18 12.80 12.84
C GLN A 175 -15.13 11.69 11.80
N CYS A 176 -15.07 12.04 10.50
CA CYS A 176 -14.95 11.03 9.45
C CYS A 176 -13.66 10.22 9.58
N ASN A 177 -12.55 10.89 9.86
CA ASN A 177 -11.24 10.26 10.02
C ASN A 177 -11.18 9.32 11.23
N ASP A 178 -11.84 9.69 12.33
CA ASP A 178 -11.89 8.85 13.54
C ASP A 178 -12.63 7.53 13.30
N VAL A 179 -13.72 7.59 12.54
CA VAL A 179 -14.57 6.43 12.23
C VAL A 179 -14.04 5.64 11.03
N HIS A 180 -13.33 6.29 10.10
CA HIS A 180 -12.83 5.73 8.84
C HIS A 180 -12.16 4.37 9.02
N SER A 181 -11.20 4.27 9.95
CA SER A 181 -10.42 3.04 10.18
C SER A 181 -11.27 1.82 10.53
N TYR A 182 -12.46 2.02 11.09
CA TYR A 182 -13.41 0.96 11.42
C TYR A 182 -14.38 0.63 10.30
N LEU A 183 -14.64 1.55 9.38
CA LEU A 183 -15.59 1.38 8.26
C LEU A 183 -14.90 1.01 6.94
N VAL A 184 -13.59 1.23 6.81
CA VAL A 184 -12.84 1.01 5.57
C VAL A 184 -12.85 -0.44 5.08
N PHE A 185 -13.19 -1.42 5.94
CA PHE A 185 -13.40 -2.79 5.49
C PHE A 185 -14.54 -2.91 4.47
N LEU A 186 -15.56 -2.03 4.54
CA LEU A 186 -16.71 -2.03 3.64
C LEU A 186 -16.25 -1.88 2.18
N PRO A 187 -15.57 -0.78 1.77
CA PRO A 187 -15.12 -0.64 0.39
C PRO A 187 -14.06 -1.68 0.01
N ILE A 188 -13.14 -2.06 0.92
CA ILE A 188 -12.09 -3.05 0.65
C ILE A 188 -12.70 -4.41 0.29
N ILE A 189 -13.50 -4.99 1.19
CA ILE A 189 -14.09 -6.32 0.98
C ILE A 189 -15.08 -6.29 -0.17
N SER A 190 -15.90 -5.25 -0.25
CA SER A 190 -16.89 -5.11 -1.33
C SER A 190 -16.22 -5.05 -2.71
N PHE A 191 -15.15 -4.27 -2.87
CA PHE A 191 -14.46 -4.20 -4.15
C PHE A 191 -13.83 -5.54 -4.54
N ILE A 192 -13.20 -6.23 -3.59
CA ILE A 192 -12.60 -7.56 -3.84
C ILE A 192 -13.69 -8.57 -4.26
N LEU A 193 -14.83 -8.62 -3.54
CA LEU A 193 -15.93 -9.50 -3.86
C LEU A 193 -16.55 -9.17 -5.22
N LEU A 194 -16.90 -7.90 -5.46
CA LEU A 194 -17.49 -7.44 -6.72
C LEU A 194 -16.63 -7.85 -7.91
N ARG A 195 -15.31 -7.67 -7.82
CA ARG A 195 -14.40 -7.93 -8.93
C ARG A 195 -14.14 -9.42 -9.18
N ASN A 196 -14.21 -10.26 -8.15
CA ASN A 196 -13.73 -11.64 -8.23
C ASN A 196 -14.82 -12.72 -8.12
N VAL A 197 -16.04 -12.40 -7.69
CA VAL A 197 -17.10 -13.41 -7.48
C VAL A 197 -17.84 -13.77 -8.77
N LEU A 198 -18.28 -12.78 -9.56
CA LEU A 198 -19.00 -13.03 -10.81
C LEU A 198 -18.02 -13.38 -11.95
N GLY A 199 -18.30 -14.46 -12.67
CA GLY A 199 -17.46 -14.94 -13.77
C GLY A 199 -17.29 -13.90 -14.89
N CYS A 200 -18.37 -13.18 -15.23
CA CYS A 200 -18.33 -12.10 -16.24
C CYS A 200 -17.36 -10.97 -15.83
N LEU A 201 -17.41 -10.54 -14.56
CA LEU A 201 -16.54 -9.50 -14.05
C LEU A 201 -15.11 -10.01 -13.96
N ARG A 202 -14.87 -11.19 -13.40
CA ARG A 202 -13.51 -11.72 -13.23
C ARG A 202 -12.75 -11.92 -14.56
N THR A 203 -13.44 -12.36 -15.60
CA THR A 203 -12.84 -12.67 -16.91
C THR A 203 -12.69 -11.47 -17.84
N ARG A 204 -13.47 -10.40 -17.64
CA ARG A 204 -13.44 -9.21 -18.49
C ARG A 204 -12.85 -8.02 -17.75
N TYR A 205 -11.87 -7.37 -18.36
CA TYR A 205 -11.30 -6.13 -17.85
C TYR A 205 -10.98 -5.20 -19.01
N SER A 206 -10.89 -3.90 -18.73
CA SER A 206 -10.40 -2.92 -19.70
C SER A 206 -8.88 -2.92 -19.69
N SER A 207 -8.27 -3.25 -20.83
CA SER A 207 -6.81 -3.19 -21.00
C SER A 207 -6.27 -1.78 -20.78
N PHE A 208 -7.03 -0.75 -21.18
CA PHE A 208 -6.67 0.66 -20.97
C PHE A 208 -6.58 1.01 -19.48
N PHE A 209 -7.61 0.71 -18.69
CA PHE A 209 -7.58 0.98 -17.25
C PHE A 209 -6.59 0.08 -16.50
N ALA A 210 -6.40 -1.16 -16.95
CA ALA A 210 -5.36 -2.03 -16.39
C ALA A 210 -3.96 -1.47 -16.63
N TRP A 211 -3.71 -0.87 -17.79
CA TRP A 211 -2.45 -0.18 -18.08
C TRP A 211 -2.22 1.01 -17.15
N PHE A 212 -3.22 1.87 -16.93
CA PHE A 212 -3.16 2.92 -15.91
C PHE A 212 -2.87 2.37 -14.51
N GLY A 213 -3.53 1.27 -14.13
CA GLY A 213 -3.29 0.58 -12.85
C GLY A 213 -1.83 0.12 -12.69
N LYS A 214 -1.19 -0.33 -13.78
CA LYS A 214 0.22 -0.79 -13.77
C LYS A 214 1.20 0.34 -13.42
N ILE A 215 0.91 1.56 -13.86
CA ILE A 215 1.72 2.77 -13.63
C ILE A 215 1.17 3.69 -12.53
N SER A 216 0.21 3.21 -11.73
CA SER A 216 -0.54 4.02 -10.76
C SER A 216 0.33 4.66 -9.68
N LEU A 217 1.38 3.97 -9.23
CA LEU A 217 2.31 4.50 -8.24
C LEU A 217 3.10 5.68 -8.82
N GLU A 218 3.61 5.52 -10.03
CA GLU A 218 4.37 6.54 -10.73
C GLU A 218 3.49 7.75 -11.03
N LEU A 219 2.23 7.54 -11.45
CA LEU A 219 1.26 8.62 -11.60
C LEU A 219 1.02 9.36 -10.26
N PHE A 220 0.83 8.63 -9.17
CA PHE A 220 0.57 9.20 -7.84
C PHE A 220 1.73 10.07 -7.33
N ILE A 221 2.98 9.70 -7.62
CA ILE A 221 4.15 10.47 -7.18
C ILE A 221 4.44 11.62 -8.15
N SER A 222 4.41 11.35 -9.46
CA SER A 222 4.74 12.33 -10.49
C SER A 222 3.75 13.50 -10.55
N GLN A 223 2.50 13.34 -10.09
CA GLN A 223 1.54 14.45 -10.07
C GLN A 223 2.05 15.64 -9.23
N TYR A 224 2.81 15.37 -8.16
CA TYR A 224 3.38 16.41 -7.29
C TYR A 224 4.46 17.24 -7.98
N HIS A 225 5.10 16.70 -9.02
CA HIS A 225 6.23 17.31 -9.71
C HIS A 225 5.88 17.85 -11.09
N ILE A 226 4.85 17.30 -11.72
CA ILE A 226 4.47 17.64 -13.10
C ILE A 226 3.19 18.48 -13.14
N TRP A 227 2.15 18.07 -12.41
CA TRP A 227 0.87 18.82 -12.41
C TRP A 227 0.84 19.93 -11.37
N MET A 228 1.41 19.68 -10.20
CA MET A 228 1.44 20.63 -9.11
C MET A 228 2.77 21.40 -9.07
N ALA A 229 2.70 22.63 -8.59
CA ALA A 229 3.83 23.51 -8.33
C ALA A 229 3.69 24.13 -6.94
N ALA A 230 4.75 24.79 -6.46
CA ALA A 230 4.77 25.51 -5.17
C ALA A 230 4.20 24.69 -4.01
N ASP A 231 4.74 23.49 -3.76
CA ASP A 231 4.32 22.58 -2.69
C ASP A 231 2.80 22.34 -2.66
N THR A 232 2.22 22.04 -3.82
CA THR A 232 0.77 21.76 -4.05
C THR A 232 -0.16 22.97 -4.02
N HIS A 233 0.37 24.18 -3.88
CA HIS A 233 -0.44 25.41 -3.93
C HIS A 233 -0.61 25.98 -5.34
N GLY A 234 0.14 25.48 -6.32
CA GLY A 234 0.06 25.91 -7.72
C GLY A 234 -0.20 24.76 -8.69
N VAL A 235 -0.60 25.11 -9.91
CA VAL A 235 -0.74 24.18 -11.04
C VAL A 235 0.25 24.60 -12.13
N LEU A 236 0.88 23.63 -12.80
CA LEU A 236 1.79 23.91 -13.90
C LEU A 236 1.02 24.46 -15.11
N VAL A 237 1.42 25.65 -15.58
CA VAL A 237 0.89 26.28 -16.78
C VAL A 237 2.03 26.47 -17.78
N LEU A 238 2.06 25.63 -18.82
CA LEU A 238 2.99 25.72 -19.94
C LEU A 238 2.48 26.64 -21.05
N ILE A 239 1.16 26.67 -21.27
CA ILE A 239 0.53 27.52 -22.29
C ILE A 239 -0.42 28.49 -21.61
N PRO A 240 0.01 29.74 -21.37
CA PRO A 240 -0.85 30.80 -20.89
C PRO A 240 -2.06 31.00 -21.84
N SER A 241 -3.20 31.41 -21.28
CA SER A 241 -4.44 31.76 -22.01
C SER A 241 -5.22 30.60 -22.68
N TYR A 242 -4.68 29.38 -22.76
CA TYR A 242 -5.37 28.22 -23.33
C TYR A 242 -5.45 27.05 -22.33
N PRO A 243 -6.37 27.10 -21.34
CA PRO A 243 -6.39 26.16 -20.21
C PRO A 243 -6.66 24.70 -20.65
N VAL A 244 -7.56 24.47 -21.61
CA VAL A 244 -7.85 23.11 -22.09
C VAL A 244 -6.63 22.50 -22.78
N LEU A 245 -5.96 23.26 -23.64
CA LEU A 245 -4.76 22.81 -24.34
C LEU A 245 -3.62 22.55 -23.34
N ASN A 246 -3.46 23.40 -22.33
CA ASN A 246 -2.49 23.20 -21.26
C ASN A 246 -2.75 21.89 -20.51
N VAL A 247 -4.00 21.59 -20.13
CA VAL A 247 -4.34 20.33 -19.44
C VAL A 247 -4.08 19.12 -20.33
N VAL A 248 -4.43 19.17 -21.62
CA VAL A 248 -4.17 18.07 -22.55
C VAL A 248 -2.67 17.79 -22.68
N ILE A 249 -1.86 18.83 -22.88
CA ILE A 249 -0.40 18.68 -23.06
C ILE A 249 0.28 18.25 -21.76
N THR A 250 -0.03 18.89 -20.63
CA THR A 250 0.56 18.52 -19.34
C THR A 250 0.14 17.11 -18.93
N SER A 251 -1.10 16.68 -19.19
CA SER A 251 -1.54 15.29 -18.97
C SER A 251 -0.80 14.29 -19.86
N PHE A 252 -0.58 14.62 -21.14
CA PHE A 252 0.19 13.77 -22.04
C PHE A 252 1.64 13.59 -21.54
N ILE A 253 2.32 14.69 -21.21
CA ILE A 253 3.69 14.67 -20.65
C ILE A 253 3.72 13.85 -19.36
N PHE A 254 2.78 14.11 -18.46
CA PHE A 254 2.65 13.41 -17.18
C PHE A 254 2.55 11.89 -17.37
N ILE A 255 1.64 11.44 -18.23
CA ILE A 255 1.42 10.02 -18.48
C ILE A 255 2.66 9.37 -19.13
N VAL A 256 3.29 10.02 -20.11
CA VAL A 256 4.50 9.52 -20.78
C VAL A 256 5.65 9.38 -19.79
N ILE A 257 5.89 10.40 -18.96
CA ILE A 257 6.96 10.35 -17.96
C ILE A 257 6.69 9.24 -16.93
N SER A 258 5.47 9.13 -16.41
CA SER A 258 5.14 8.04 -15.47
C SER A 258 5.29 6.66 -16.10
N HIS A 259 4.99 6.50 -17.39
CA HIS A 259 5.23 5.26 -18.13
C HIS A 259 6.72 4.92 -18.23
N GLU A 260 7.56 5.89 -18.60
CA GLU A 260 9.01 5.68 -18.71
C GLU A 260 9.65 5.37 -17.34
N ILE A 261 9.23 6.08 -16.29
CA ILE A 261 9.69 5.80 -14.92
C ILE A 261 9.32 4.38 -14.50
N ASN A 262 8.11 3.91 -14.83
CA ASN A 262 7.68 2.54 -14.54
C ASN A 262 8.56 1.52 -15.28
N PHE A 263 8.85 1.76 -16.56
CA PHE A 263 9.71 0.88 -17.36
C PHE A 263 11.12 0.79 -16.78
N ILE A 264 11.74 1.94 -16.48
CA ILE A 264 13.09 2.01 -15.89
C ILE A 264 13.13 1.34 -14.52
N SER A 265 12.14 1.63 -13.66
CA SER A 265 12.07 1.06 -12.30
C SER A 265 11.94 -0.46 -12.32
N ASN A 266 11.16 -1.02 -13.26
CA ASN A 266 11.04 -2.47 -13.42
C ASN A 266 12.33 -3.11 -13.94
N THR A 267 12.97 -2.47 -14.92
CA THR A 267 14.27 -2.90 -15.44
C THR A 267 15.32 -2.92 -14.34
N LEU A 268 15.46 -1.83 -13.56
CA LEU A 268 16.37 -1.75 -12.41
C LEU A 268 16.05 -2.79 -11.33
N CYS A 269 14.76 -3.06 -11.06
CA CYS A 269 14.35 -4.05 -10.07
C CYS A 269 14.88 -5.45 -10.41
N SER A 270 14.92 -5.82 -11.69
CA SER A 270 15.44 -7.12 -12.12
C SER A 270 16.95 -7.28 -11.87
N TYR A 271 17.71 -6.19 -11.97
CA TYR A 271 19.15 -6.18 -11.70
C TYR A 271 19.47 -6.06 -10.21
N ALA A 272 18.73 -5.21 -9.49
CA ALA A 272 18.96 -4.94 -8.08
C ALA A 272 18.53 -6.12 -7.19
N VAL A 273 17.31 -6.63 -7.41
CA VAL A 273 16.74 -7.76 -6.66
C VAL A 273 16.87 -9.03 -7.48
N HIS A 274 18.08 -9.58 -7.48
CA HIS A 274 18.37 -10.84 -8.17
C HIS A 274 17.79 -12.04 -7.42
N GLN A 275 17.46 -13.12 -8.14
CA GLN A 275 16.92 -14.35 -7.52
C GLN A 275 17.98 -15.08 -6.68
N ASP A 276 19.25 -15.05 -7.10
CA ASP A 276 20.34 -15.61 -6.30
C ASP A 276 20.65 -14.76 -5.09
N ILE A 277 20.50 -15.36 -3.90
CA ILE A 277 20.74 -14.71 -2.60
C ILE A 277 22.15 -14.12 -2.52
N LYS A 278 23.17 -14.79 -3.08
CA LYS A 278 24.55 -14.30 -3.07
C LYS A 278 24.69 -12.98 -3.84
N ILE A 279 24.06 -12.90 -5.02
CA ILE A 279 24.08 -11.70 -5.87
C ILE A 279 23.26 -10.59 -5.20
N LEU A 280 22.11 -10.93 -4.63
CA LEU A 280 21.27 -10.00 -3.87
C LEU A 280 22.04 -9.39 -2.68
N LEU A 281 22.71 -10.22 -1.88
CA LEU A 281 23.52 -9.76 -0.75
C LEU A 281 24.64 -8.84 -1.21
N ARG A 282 25.36 -9.21 -2.28
CA ARG A 282 26.38 -8.34 -2.89
C ARG A 282 25.79 -6.97 -3.28
N ASN A 283 24.65 -6.97 -3.96
CA ASN A 283 24.00 -5.73 -4.40
C ASN A 283 23.54 -4.88 -3.21
N ILE A 284 23.03 -5.48 -2.14
CA ILE A 284 22.68 -4.79 -0.89
C ILE A 284 23.92 -4.17 -0.25
N ILE A 285 25.03 -4.91 -0.16
CA ILE A 285 26.29 -4.40 0.38
C ILE A 285 26.79 -3.20 -0.43
N VAL A 286 26.78 -3.30 -1.76
CA VAL A 286 27.17 -2.18 -2.65
C VAL A 286 26.24 -0.98 -2.45
N PHE A 287 24.93 -1.20 -2.37
CA PHE A 287 23.96 -0.14 -2.13
C PHE A 287 24.20 0.57 -0.79
N ILE A 288 24.39 -0.18 0.29
CA ILE A 288 24.71 0.37 1.62
C ILE A 288 26.06 1.09 1.60
N ALA A 289 27.08 0.55 0.93
CA ALA A 289 28.40 1.15 0.83
C ALA A 289 28.39 2.48 0.06
N VAL A 290 27.48 2.67 -0.90
CA VAL A 290 27.28 3.96 -1.59
C VAL A 290 26.43 4.91 -0.74
N LEU A 291 25.41 4.40 -0.06
CA LEU A 291 24.43 5.20 0.66
C LEU A 291 24.96 5.75 1.99
N LEU A 292 25.78 4.97 2.71
CA LEU A 292 26.36 5.40 4.00
C LEU A 292 27.24 6.66 3.87
N PRO A 293 28.19 6.76 2.92
CA PRO A 293 28.95 7.99 2.69
C PRO A 293 28.05 9.17 2.32
N LEU A 294 27.06 8.96 1.44
CA LEU A 294 26.13 10.02 1.03
C LEU A 294 25.31 10.55 2.21
N CYS A 295 24.83 9.65 3.07
CA CYS A 295 24.12 10.03 4.29
C CYS A 295 25.03 10.72 5.32
N TYR A 296 26.32 10.35 5.38
CA TYR A 296 27.29 11.04 6.22
C TYR A 296 27.60 12.46 5.72
N PHE A 297 27.90 12.61 4.42
CA PHE A 297 28.18 13.91 3.80
C PHE A 297 26.99 14.88 3.89
N ASN A 298 25.77 14.37 3.79
CA ASN A 298 24.55 15.20 3.92
C ASN A 298 24.11 15.41 5.39
N GLY A 299 24.91 15.00 6.38
CA GLY A 299 24.62 15.22 7.81
C GLY A 299 23.48 14.39 8.40
N LEU A 300 22.94 13.41 7.66
CA LEU A 300 21.84 12.53 8.11
C LEU A 300 22.30 11.48 9.14
N LEU A 301 23.59 11.09 9.11
CA LEU A 301 24.22 10.13 10.03
C LEU A 301 25.25 10.79 10.96
N GLY A 302 25.01 12.04 11.37
CA GLY A 302 25.83 12.70 12.39
C GLY A 302 25.76 11.96 13.75
N LEU A 303 26.95 11.65 14.29
CA LEU A 303 27.17 11.51 15.73
C LEU A 303 26.69 12.78 16.44
#